data_AF-F8IE90-F1
#
_entry.id   AF-F8IE90-F1
#
_cell.length_a   1.000
_cell.length_b   1.000
_cell.length_c   1.000
_cell.angle_alpha   90.00
_cell.angle_beta   90.00
_cell.angle_gamma   90.00
#
_symmetry.space_group_name_H-M   'P 1'
#
loop_
_entity.id
_entity.type
_entity.pdbx_description
1 polymer ?
#
loop_
_entity_poly.entity_id
_entity_poly.type
_entity_poly.pdbx_seq_one_letter_code
_entity_poly.pdbx_strand_id
1 'polypeptide(L)'
;MRSGKEILLSDMEFRLLDELFRKRNQIVPTSDLIYALWNTVPTACRANLANLIYRLRNHLGDRSLIVSVHGVGYMLRVSQDYLERIVNQMVTMVVA
;
A
#
# COMPACT_ATOMS: atom_id res chain seq x y z
N MET A 1 -5.96 -3.53 23.19
CA MET A 1 -5.44 -4.54 22.25
C MET A 1 -6.07 -4.30 20.88
N ARG A 2 -5.31 -3.88 19.86
CA ARG A 2 -5.70 -4.15 18.48
C ARG A 2 -4.70 -5.19 17.99
N SER A 3 -5.11 -6.46 18.04
CA SER A 3 -4.36 -7.59 17.50
C SER A 3 -4.06 -7.27 16.04
N GLY A 4 -2.79 -7.33 15.63
CA GLY A 4 -2.42 -7.23 14.23
C GLY A 4 -3.07 -8.39 13.49
N LYS A 5 -4.17 -8.12 12.78
CA LYS A 5 -4.85 -9.14 11.98
C LYS A 5 -3.94 -9.46 10.81
N GLU A 6 -3.44 -10.69 10.77
CA GLU A 6 -2.75 -11.20 9.60
C GLU A 6 -3.72 -11.21 8.42
N ILE A 7 -3.27 -10.64 7.30
CA ILE A 7 -4.01 -10.62 6.04
C ILE A 7 -3.24 -11.43 5.02
N LEU A 8 -3.92 -12.35 4.36
CA LEU A 8 -3.36 -13.09 3.23
C LEU A 8 -3.57 -12.27 1.97
N LEU A 9 -2.47 -11.91 1.32
CA LEU A 9 -2.44 -11.21 0.05
C LEU A 9 -1.92 -12.16 -1.03
N SER A 10 -2.46 -12.05 -2.24
CA SER A 10 -1.82 -12.63 -3.42
C SER A 10 -0.48 -11.93 -3.70
N ASP A 11 0.39 -12.57 -4.48
CA ASP A 11 1.68 -11.99 -4.89
C ASP A 11 1.54 -10.59 -5.51
N MET A 12 0.50 -10.37 -6.31
CA MET A 12 0.25 -9.08 -6.96
C MET A 12 -0.25 -8.02 -5.98
N GLU A 13 -1.09 -8.39 -5.02
CA GLU A 13 -1.54 -7.48 -3.96
C GLU A 13 -0.39 -7.09 -3.04
N PHE A 14 0.48 -8.06 -2.71
CA PHE A 14 1.68 -7.81 -1.93
C PHE A 14 2.66 -6.88 -2.66
N ARG A 15 2.96 -7.16 -3.94
CA ARG A 15 3.82 -6.29 -4.77
C ARG A 15 3.28 -4.87 -4.85
N LEU A 16 1.96 -4.71 -5.06
CA LEU A 16 1.32 -3.40 -5.09
C LEU A 16 1.47 -2.67 -3.75
N LEU A 17 1.26 -3.38 -2.64
CA LEU A 17 1.43 -2.81 -1.31
C LEU A 17 2.88 -2.39 -1.06
N ASP A 18 3.87 -3.22 -1.42
CA ASP A 18 5.29 -2.92 -1.26
C ASP A 18 5.68 -1.66 -2.05
N GLU A 19 5.26 -1.54 -3.30
CA GLU A 19 5.51 -0.35 -4.12
C GLU A 19 4.93 0.93 -3.51
N LEU A 20 3.69 0.87 -3.03
CA LEU A 20 3.06 2.01 -2.35
C LEU A 20 3.72 2.32 -1.00
N PHE A 21 4.18 1.30 -0.27
CA PHE A 21 4.80 1.46 1.05
C PHE A 21 6.20 2.08 0.98
N ARG A 22 7.00 1.67 -0.02
CA ARG A 22 8.31 2.29 -0.31
C ARG A 22 8.17 3.79 -0.60
N LYS A 23 7.06 4.18 -1.25
CA LYS A 23 6.71 5.57 -1.57
C LYS A 23 5.58 6.11 -0.69
N ARG A 24 5.46 5.63 0.57
CA ARG A 24 4.39 6.04 1.49
C ARG A 24 4.35 7.57 1.64
N ASN A 25 3.13 8.10 1.76
CA ASN A 25 2.83 9.53 1.81
C ASN A 25 3.24 10.30 0.54
N GLN A 26 3.52 9.61 -0.57
CA GLN A 26 3.75 10.20 -1.89
C GLN A 26 2.73 9.64 -2.90
N ILE A 27 2.40 10.45 -3.89
CA ILE A 27 1.52 10.02 -4.99
C ILE A 27 2.36 9.19 -5.97
N VAL A 28 1.99 7.94 -6.18
CA VAL A 28 2.61 7.07 -7.17
C VAL A 28 1.76 7.09 -8.45
N PRO A 29 2.31 7.51 -9.60
CA PRO A 29 1.58 7.54 -10.86
C PRO A 29 1.03 6.17 -11.27
N THR A 30 -0.11 6.18 -11.95
CA THR A 30 -0.74 4.93 -12.44
C THR A 30 0.18 4.16 -13.40
N SER A 31 0.92 4.88 -14.26
CA SER A 31 1.90 4.30 -15.18
C SER A 31 2.99 3.53 -14.44
N ASP A 32 3.49 4.11 -13.35
CA ASP A 32 4.61 3.58 -12.60
C ASP A 32 4.20 2.32 -11.84
N LEU A 33 2.99 2.31 -11.26
CA LEU A 33 2.42 1.12 -10.63
C LEU A 33 2.19 0.00 -11.64
N ILE A 34 1.69 0.31 -12.83
CA ILE A 34 1.51 -0.69 -13.89
C ILE A 34 2.87 -1.26 -14.31
N TYR A 35 3.86 -0.40 -14.53
CA TYR A 35 5.19 -0.82 -14.90
C TYR A 35 5.85 -1.69 -13.81
N ALA A 36 5.76 -1.31 -12.54
CA ALA A 36 6.33 -2.06 -11.44
C ALA A 36 5.68 -3.46 -11.27
N LEU A 37 4.38 -3.57 -11.54
CA LEU A 37 3.64 -4.81 -11.37
C LEU A 37 3.81 -5.80 -12.53
N TRP A 38 3.83 -5.30 -13.77
CA TRP A 38 3.76 -6.15 -14.98
C TRP A 38 4.94 -6.00 -15.92
N ASN A 39 5.92 -5.14 -15.61
CA ASN A 39 7.11 -4.85 -16.43
C ASN A 39 6.78 -4.58 -17.92
N THR A 40 5.60 -4.02 -18.17
CA THR A 40 5.08 -3.75 -19.51
C THR A 40 4.25 -2.46 -19.45
N VAL A 41 4.13 -1.79 -20.59
CA VAL A 41 3.13 -0.73 -20.76
C VAL A 41 2.26 -1.16 -21.93
N PRO A 42 0.98 -1.52 -21.68
CA PRO A 42 -0.07 -0.66 -22.21
C PRO A 42 -1.35 -0.63 -21.36
N THR A 43 -2.25 0.27 -21.74
CA THR A 43 -3.56 0.64 -21.19
C THR A 43 -4.45 -0.50 -20.65
N ALA A 44 -4.25 -1.74 -21.10
CA ALA A 44 -4.99 -2.93 -20.68
C ALA A 44 -4.90 -3.25 -19.17
N CYS A 45 -3.84 -2.80 -18.49
CA CYS A 45 -3.64 -3.09 -17.07
C CYS A 45 -4.35 -2.11 -16.11
N ARG A 46 -4.98 -1.04 -16.60
CA ARG A 46 -5.65 -0.04 -15.74
C ARG A 46 -6.81 -0.62 -14.93
N ALA A 47 -7.66 -1.43 -15.58
CA ALA A 47 -8.77 -2.10 -14.93
C ALA A 47 -8.27 -3.12 -13.88
N ASN A 48 -7.19 -3.84 -14.20
CA ASN A 48 -6.56 -4.79 -13.28
C ASN A 48 -5.96 -4.09 -12.07
N LEU A 49 -5.28 -2.95 -12.25
CA LEU A 49 -4.77 -2.13 -11.14
C LEU A 49 -5.92 -1.62 -10.26
N ALA A 50 -7.01 -1.13 -10.85
CA ALA A 50 -8.17 -0.68 -10.07
C ALA A 50 -8.77 -1.81 -9.23
N ASN A 51 -8.86 -3.02 -9.78
CA ASN A 51 -9.30 -4.21 -9.06
C ASN A 51 -8.34 -4.60 -7.93
N LEU A 52 -7.02 -4.57 -8.15
CA LEU A 52 -6.03 -4.82 -7.10
C LEU A 52 -6.13 -3.80 -5.96
N ILE A 53 -6.26 -2.50 -6.29
CA ILE A 53 -6.46 -1.43 -5.30
C ILE A 53 -7.75 -1.67 -4.49
N TYR A 54 -8.84 -2.04 -5.16
CA TYR A 54 -10.11 -2.35 -4.50
C TYR A 54 -9.97 -3.51 -3.51
N ARG A 55 -9.36 -4.63 -3.93
CA ARG A 55 -9.14 -5.79 -3.07
C ARG A 55 -8.22 -5.45 -1.91
N LEU A 56 -7.11 -4.76 -2.16
CA LEU A 56 -6.16 -4.36 -1.13
C LEU A 56 -6.81 -3.46 -0.06
N ARG A 57 -7.63 -2.49 -0.46
CA ARG A 57 -8.42 -1.67 0.47
C ARG A 57 -9.36 -2.51 1.35
N ASN A 58 -9.97 -3.55 0.80
CA ASN A 58 -10.83 -4.44 1.58
C ASN A 58 -10.02 -5.31 2.55
N HIS A 59 -8.85 -5.81 2.13
CA HIS A 59 -7.95 -6.57 3.01
C HIS A 59 -7.46 -5.71 4.19
N LEU A 60 -7.07 -4.46 3.94
CA LEU A 60 -6.57 -3.55 4.97
C LEU A 60 -7.65 -3.11 5.98
N GLY A 61 -8.94 -3.29 5.66
CA GLY A 61 -10.06 -2.93 6.54
C GLY A 61 -10.32 -1.43 6.70
N ASP A 62 -9.42 -0.57 6.22
CA ASP A 62 -9.58 0.87 6.16
C ASP A 62 -9.28 1.37 4.73
N ARG A 63 -10.35 1.78 4.03
CA ARG A 63 -10.26 2.25 2.65
C ARG A 63 -9.54 3.60 2.52
N SER A 64 -9.40 4.35 3.61
CA SER A 64 -8.72 5.67 3.63
C SER A 64 -7.20 5.57 3.58
N LEU A 65 -6.65 4.38 3.89
CA LEU A 65 -5.20 4.13 3.84
C LEU A 65 -4.65 4.24 2.42
N ILE A 66 -5.41 3.84 1.40
CA ILE A 66 -5.01 4.01 0.00
C ILE A 66 -5.93 5.03 -0.64
N VAL A 67 -5.40 6.21 -0.96
CA VAL A 67 -6.16 7.31 -1.56
C VAL A 67 -5.99 7.31 -3.07
N SER A 68 -7.10 7.45 -3.81
CA SER A 68 -7.05 7.70 -5.25
C SER A 68 -6.87 9.20 -5.50
N VAL A 69 -5.88 9.58 -6.30
CA VAL A 69 -5.70 10.94 -6.80
C VAL A 69 -6.13 10.97 -8.26
N HIS A 70 -7.28 11.59 -8.52
CA HIS A 70 -7.93 11.56 -9.82
C HIS A 70 -7.00 12.02 -10.94
N GLY A 71 -6.93 11.24 -12.03
CA GLY A 71 -6.07 11.50 -13.18
C GLY A 71 -4.58 11.24 -12.97
N VAL A 72 -4.13 10.99 -11.73
CA VAL A 72 -2.70 10.87 -11.40
C VAL A 72 -2.34 9.44 -10.99
N GLY A 73 -2.92 8.94 -9.89
CA GLY A 73 -2.51 7.66 -9.33
C GLY A 73 -3.02 7.41 -7.92
N TYR A 74 -2.18 6.77 -7.10
CA TYR A 74 -2.56 6.32 -5.76
C TYR A 74 -1.51 6.68 -4.73
N MET A 75 -1.93 6.85 -3.48
CA MET A 75 -1.05 7.15 -2.35
C MET A 75 -1.41 6.27 -1.16
N LEU A 76 -0.42 5.64 -0.54
CA LEU A 76 -0.59 5.03 0.78
C LEU A 76 -0.36 6.10 1.86
N ARG A 77 -1.37 6.37 2.67
CA ARG A 77 -1.29 7.23 3.85
C ARG A 77 -0.87 6.39 5.04
N VAL A 78 0.27 6.75 5.61
CA VAL A 78 0.75 6.18 6.88
C VAL A 78 0.84 7.35 7.86
N SER A 79 0.05 7.30 8.94
CA SER A 79 0.09 8.33 9.98
C SER A 79 1.47 8.34 10.66
N GLN A 80 1.91 9.53 11.11
CA GLN A 80 3.14 9.64 11.91
C GLN A 80 3.04 8.80 13.18
N ASP A 81 1.88 8.77 13.82
CA ASP A 81 1.58 7.95 15.00
C ASP A 81 1.89 6.46 14.79
N TYR A 82 1.75 5.93 13.56
CA TYR A 82 2.07 4.53 13.29
C TYR A 82 3.59 4.29 13.26
N LEU A 83 4.35 5.22 12.69
CA LEU A 83 5.81 5.13 12.65
C LEU A 83 6.42 5.33 14.04
N GLU A 84 5.91 6.29 14.81
CA GLU A 84 6.32 6.48 16.21
C GLU A 84 6.05 5.24 17.06
N ARG A 85 4.95 4.53 16.82
CA ARG A 85 4.64 3.28 17.52
C ARG A 85 5.57 2.14 17.12
N ILE A 86 5.94 2.01 15.84
CA ILE A 86 6.95 1.02 15.42
C ILE A 86 8.29 1.34 16.08
N VAL A 87 8.73 2.60 16.05
CA VAL A 87 9.99 3.02 16.66
C VAL A 87 9.97 2.75 18.17
N ASN A 88 8.91 3.13 18.88
CA ASN A 88 8.78 2.86 20.32
C ASN A 88 8.75 1.36 20.63
N GLN A 89 8.10 0.54 19.80
CA GLN A 89 8.11 -0.92 19.93
C GLN A 89 9.54 -1.48 19.72
N MET A 90 10.26 -1.01 18.70
CA MET A 90 11.63 -1.43 18.42
C MET A 90 12.60 -1.01 19.53
N VAL A 91 12.48 0.21 20.04
CA VAL A 91 13.27 0.68 21.19
C VAL A 91 12.99 -0.21 22.39
N THR A 92 11.72 -0.46 22.72
CA THR A 92 11.34 -1.32 23.85
C THR A 92 11.90 -2.74 23.74
N MET A 93 11.97 -3.32 22.53
CA MET A 93 12.56 -4.64 22.30
C MET A 93 14.09 -4.68 22.41
N VAL A 94 14.78 -3.54 22.38
CA VAL A 94 16.24 -3.44 22.51
C VAL A 94 16.67 -3.18 23.96
N VAL A 95 15.78 -2.60 24.78
CA VAL A 95 16.08 -2.30 26.21
C VAL A 95 15.58 -3.38 27.19
N ALA A 96 14.91 -4.42 26.70
CA ALA A 96 14.44 -5.58 27.48
C ALA A 96 15.38 -6.77 27.30
#